data_AF-A0A7S4BJV4-F1
#
_entry.id   AF-A0A7S4BJV4-F1
#
_cell.length_a   1.000
_cell.length_b   1.000
_cell.length_c   1.000
_cell.angle_alpha   90.00
_cell.angle_beta   90.00
_cell.angle_gamma   90.00
#
_symmetry.space_group_name_H-M   'P 1'
#
loop_
_entity.id
_entity.type
_entity.pdbx_description
1 polymer ?
#
loop_
_entity_poly.entity_id
_entity_poly.type
_entity_poly.pdbx_seq_one_letter_code
_entity_poly.pdbx_strand_id
1 'polypeptide(L)'
;REEEARAGEELARRLSAVRERVVASMGIERDAARATAHTAASAQPVVKHAELFPATGYLDDKLMTNMRFKVGLALQNAGLGGTSYARQILCSDKLGAPRRKDTISNVPMAHSAT
;
A
#
# COMPACT_ATOMS: atom_id res chain seq x y z
N ARG A 1 27.98 47.87 20.95
CA ARG A 1 26.64 48.06 20.34
C ARG A 1 26.73 48.56 18.90
N GLU A 2 27.32 49.72 18.61
CA GLU A 2 27.42 50.21 17.21
C GLU A 2 28.40 49.39 16.36
N GLU A 3 29.51 48.93 16.94
CA GLU A 3 30.48 48.07 16.25
C GLU A 3 29.93 46.66 15.97
N GLU A 4 29.13 46.13 16.89
CA GLU A 4 28.44 44.84 16.73
C GLU A 4 27.36 44.91 15.65
N ALA A 5 26.68 46.04 15.52
CA ALA A 5 25.73 46.28 14.43
C ALA A 5 26.44 46.30 13.06
N ARG A 6 27.59 46.97 12.96
CA ARG A 6 28.40 46.99 11.73
C ARG A 6 28.98 45.61 11.38
N ALA A 7 29.45 44.87 12.38
CA ALA A 7 29.91 43.49 12.19
C ALA A 7 28.77 42.56 11.73
N GLY A 8 27.57 42.75 12.26
CA GLY A 8 26.36 42.03 11.83
C GLY A 8 25.97 42.33 10.38
N GLU A 9 26.04 43.60 9.97
CA GLU A 9 25.77 44.01 8.59
C GLU A 9 26.79 43.46 7.59
N GLU A 10 28.07 43.43 7.96
CA GLU A 10 29.12 42.85 7.11
C GLU A 10 28.95 41.33 6.98
N LEU A 11 28.64 40.64 8.08
CA LEU A 11 28.33 39.22 8.07
C LEU A 11 27.08 38.93 7.23
N ALA A 12 26.05 39.77 7.32
CA ALA A 12 24.85 39.64 6.49
C ALA A 12 25.15 39.80 5.00
N ARG A 13 26.02 40.75 4.60
CA ARG A 13 26.49 40.90 3.20
C ARG A 13 27.31 39.71 2.73
N ARG A 14 28.19 39.18 3.58
CA ARG A 14 28.97 37.98 3.24
C ARG A 14 28.07 36.77 3.08
N LEU A 15 27.09 36.59 3.97
CA LEU A 15 26.11 35.52 3.87
C LEU A 15 25.22 35.66 2.63
N SER A 16 24.80 36.88 2.26
CA SER A 16 24.01 37.08 1.03
C SER A 16 24.81 36.72 -0.22
N ALA A 17 26.08 37.13 -0.30
CA ALA A 17 26.97 36.77 -1.41
C ALA A 17 27.22 35.25 -1.50
N VAL A 18 27.38 34.57 -0.36
CA VAL A 18 27.49 33.10 -0.31
C VAL A 18 26.18 32.45 -0.78
N ARG A 19 25.02 32.94 -0.33
CA ARG A 19 23.72 32.44 -0.77
C ARG A 19 23.53 32.58 -2.27
N GLU A 20 23.87 33.73 -2.86
CA GLU A 20 23.79 33.94 -4.31
C GLU A 20 24.72 32.99 -5.08
N ARG A 21 25.95 32.80 -4.60
CA ARG A 21 26.91 31.87 -5.20
C ARG A 21 26.45 30.42 -5.12
N VAL A 22 25.85 30.04 -4.00
CA VAL A 22 25.28 28.71 -3.80
C VAL A 22 24.08 28.52 -4.74
N VAL A 23 23.15 29.46 -4.81
CA VAL A 23 21.99 29.41 -5.73
C VAL A 23 22.42 29.36 -7.20
N ALA A 24 23.48 30.08 -7.58
CA ALA A 24 23.99 30.07 -8.95
C ALA A 24 24.69 28.74 -9.32
N SER A 25 25.40 28.12 -8.37
CA SER A 25 26.11 26.85 -8.59
C SER A 25 25.22 25.62 -8.41
N MET A 26 24.24 25.72 -7.51
CA MET A 26 23.19 24.74 -7.27
C MET A 26 22.00 25.09 -8.16
N GLY A 27 22.02 24.68 -9.42
CA GLY A 27 20.83 24.66 -10.30
C GLY A 27 19.73 23.69 -9.83
N ILE A 28 19.62 23.44 -8.51
CA ILE A 28 18.81 22.43 -7.84
C ILE A 28 17.32 22.67 -8.08
N GLU A 29 16.90 23.93 -8.20
CA GLU A 29 15.49 24.30 -8.41
C GLU A 29 15.09 24.34 -9.90
N ARG A 30 16.05 24.47 -10.82
CA ARG A 30 15.76 24.61 -12.27
C ARG A 30 15.79 23.28 -13.03
N ASP A 31 16.43 22.27 -12.46
CA ASP A 31 16.53 20.96 -13.07
C ASP A 31 15.43 20.03 -12.53
N ALA A 32 14.24 20.14 -13.11
CA ALA A 32 13.07 19.33 -12.74
C ALA A 32 13.37 17.82 -12.75
N ALA A 33 14.29 17.38 -13.63
CA ALA A 33 14.70 15.99 -13.70
C ALA A 33 15.45 15.53 -12.44
N ARG A 34 16.28 16.39 -11.84
CA ARG A 34 16.96 16.11 -10.57
C ARG A 34 16.00 16.11 -9.39
N ALA A 35 15.00 16.98 -9.38
CA ALA A 35 13.99 17.02 -8.31
C ALA A 35 13.15 15.73 -8.24
N THR A 36 12.88 15.11 -9.39
CA THR A 36 12.17 13.82 -9.48
C THR A 36 13.09 12.60 -9.47
N ALA A 37 14.42 12.80 -9.46
CA ALA A 37 15.36 11.70 -9.53
C ALA A 37 15.29 10.85 -8.26
N HIS A 38 15.29 9.52 -8.43
CA HIS A 38 15.35 8.58 -7.33
C HIS A 38 16.62 8.81 -6.50
N THR A 39 16.43 9.29 -5.27
CA THR A 39 17.52 9.50 -4.32
C THR A 39 17.87 8.20 -3.61
N ALA A 40 19.06 8.14 -3.00
CA ALA A 40 19.51 6.96 -2.24
C ALA A 40 18.53 6.54 -1.13
N ALA A 41 17.74 7.47 -0.59
CA ALA A 41 16.67 7.18 0.37
C ALA A 41 15.53 6.37 -0.27
N SER A 42 15.21 6.61 -1.55
CA SER A 42 14.20 5.85 -2.31
C SER A 42 14.68 4.46 -2.76
N ALA A 43 15.99 4.20 -2.69
CA ALA A 43 16.58 2.90 -3.02
C ALA A 43 16.61 1.92 -1.82
N GLN A 44 16.08 2.33 -0.66
CA GLN A 44 15.97 1.44 0.49
C GLN A 44 15.03 0.27 0.14
N PRO A 45 15.45 -0.99 0.38
CA PRO A 45 14.57 -2.12 0.19
C PRO A 45 13.39 -1.97 1.14
N VAL A 46 12.16 -2.16 0.62
CA VAL A 46 10.95 -2.17 1.45
C VAL A 46 11.04 -3.38 2.39
N VAL A 47 11.54 -3.14 3.60
CA VAL A 47 11.59 -4.15 4.65
C VAL A 47 10.15 -4.38 5.10
N LYS A 48 9.62 -5.56 4.80
CA LYS A 48 8.32 -6.00 5.33
C LYS A 48 8.48 -6.18 6.83
N HIS A 49 8.15 -5.15 7.60
CA HIS A 49 8.15 -5.22 9.05
C HIS A 49 7.14 -6.27 9.51
N ALA A 50 7.47 -7.01 10.56
CA ALA A 50 6.54 -7.90 11.23
C ALA A 50 5.36 -7.07 11.74
N GLU A 51 4.12 -7.50 11.44
CA GLU A 51 2.91 -6.81 11.87
C GLU A 51 2.90 -6.69 13.40
N LEU A 52 2.85 -5.45 13.92
CA LEU A 52 2.81 -5.15 15.36
C LEU A 52 1.56 -5.73 16.04
N PHE A 53 0.49 -5.93 15.26
CA PHE A 53 -0.76 -6.54 15.71
C PHE A 53 -1.24 -7.51 14.62
N PRO A 54 -1.78 -8.69 14.99
CA PRO A 54 -2.33 -9.61 14.01
C PRO A 54 -3.55 -8.98 13.35
N ALA A 55 -3.46 -8.71 12.04
CA ALA A 55 -4.62 -8.26 11.27
C ALA A 55 -5.62 -9.42 11.13
N THR A 56 -6.79 -9.31 11.76
CA THR A 56 -7.85 -10.33 11.71
C THR A 56 -8.72 -10.24 10.46
N GLY A 57 -8.25 -9.56 9.41
CA GLY A 57 -8.94 -9.36 8.14
C GLY A 57 -8.19 -9.93 6.93
N TYR A 58 -8.76 -9.70 5.75
CA TYR A 58 -8.05 -9.94 4.50
C TYR A 58 -7.15 -8.74 4.21
N LEU A 59 -5.84 -8.98 4.13
CA LEU A 59 -4.92 -8.00 3.56
C LEU A 59 -5.27 -7.77 2.09
N ASP A 60 -5.08 -6.55 1.60
CA ASP A 60 -5.37 -6.18 0.21
C ASP A 60 -4.65 -7.13 -0.77
N ASP A 61 -3.40 -7.48 -0.49
CA ASP A 61 -2.62 -8.46 -1.28
C ASP A 61 -3.33 -9.83 -1.37
N LYS A 62 -3.91 -10.29 -0.26
CA LYS A 62 -4.68 -11.56 -0.23
C LYS A 62 -6.02 -11.41 -0.92
N LEU A 63 -6.66 -10.25 -0.83
CA LEU A 63 -7.94 -9.99 -1.46
C LEU A 63 -7.79 -9.94 -2.99
N MET A 64 -6.74 -9.27 -3.46
CA MET A 64 -6.40 -9.13 -4.89
C MET A 64 -5.83 -10.41 -5.52
N THR A 65 -5.55 -11.46 -4.76
CA THR A 65 -5.23 -12.80 -5.31
C THR A 65 -6.49 -13.66 -5.47
N ASN A 66 -7.56 -13.37 -4.74
CA ASN A 66 -8.78 -14.17 -4.75
C ASN A 66 -9.61 -13.93 -6.04
N MET A 67 -9.82 -14.99 -6.82
CA MET A 67 -10.56 -14.91 -8.08
C MET A 67 -12.04 -14.56 -7.89
N ARG A 68 -12.67 -15.04 -6.81
CA ARG A 68 -14.05 -14.71 -6.46
C ARG A 68 -14.22 -13.21 -6.17
N PHE A 69 -13.22 -12.60 -5.54
CA PHE A 69 -13.21 -11.16 -5.27
C PHE A 69 -13.11 -10.35 -6.58
N LYS A 70 -12.18 -10.70 -7.47
CA LYS A 70 -12.03 -10.04 -8.78
C LYS A 70 -13.30 -10.12 -9.62
N VAL A 71 -13.90 -11.31 -9.69
CA VAL A 71 -15.14 -11.52 -10.44
C VAL A 71 -16.30 -10.76 -9.81
N GLY A 72 -16.40 -10.72 -8.48
CA GLY A 72 -17.40 -9.92 -7.77
C GLY A 72 -17.29 -8.44 -8.10
N LEU A 73 -16.08 -7.88 -8.07
CA LEU A 73 -15.83 -6.49 -8.42
C LEU A 73 -16.21 -6.20 -9.89
N ALA A 74 -15.84 -7.09 -10.81
CA ALA A 74 -16.22 -6.98 -12.22
C ALA A 74 -17.74 -7.00 -12.43
N LEU A 75 -18.45 -7.90 -11.73
CA LEU A 75 -19.92 -7.98 -11.79
C LEU A 75 -20.58 -6.74 -11.20
N GLN A 76 -20.02 -6.15 -10.15
CA GLN A 76 -20.52 -4.91 -9.57
C GLN A 76 -20.33 -3.73 -10.53
N ASN A 77 -19.15 -3.61 -11.14
CA ASN A 77 -18.85 -2.58 -12.13
C ASN A 77 -19.72 -2.69 -13.39
N ALA A 78 -20.12 -3.92 -13.75
CA ALA A 78 -21.06 -4.16 -14.84
C ALA A 78 -22.54 -3.91 -14.45
N GLY A 79 -22.84 -3.65 -13.17
CA GLY A 79 -24.22 -3.49 -12.67
C GLY A 79 -24.97 -4.79 -12.40
N LEU A 80 -24.32 -5.96 -12.52
CA LEU A 80 -24.93 -7.28 -12.30
C LEU A 80 -24.83 -7.78 -10.85
N GLY A 81 -24.14 -7.06 -9.95
CA GLY A 81 -23.82 -7.53 -8.59
C GLY A 81 -25.00 -8.03 -7.76
N GLY A 82 -26.22 -7.49 -7.96
CA GLY A 82 -27.43 -7.90 -7.24
C GLY A 82 -28.25 -9.02 -7.89
N THR A 83 -27.84 -9.52 -9.06
CA THR A 83 -28.61 -10.49 -9.85
C THR A 83 -28.48 -11.92 -9.32
N SER A 84 -29.44 -12.78 -9.66
CA SER A 84 -29.34 -14.23 -9.40
C SER A 84 -28.15 -14.86 -10.12
N TYR A 85 -27.85 -14.38 -11.32
CA TYR A 85 -26.70 -14.79 -12.12
C TYR A 85 -25.37 -14.52 -11.39
N ALA A 86 -25.17 -13.31 -10.87
CA ALA A 86 -23.99 -12.98 -10.09
C ALA A 86 -23.86 -13.87 -8.84
N ARG A 87 -24.96 -14.12 -8.12
CA ARG A 87 -24.95 -15.05 -6.96
C ARG A 87 -24.53 -16.46 -7.36
N GLN A 88 -25.07 -16.99 -8.45
CA GLN A 88 -24.75 -18.33 -8.93
C GLN A 88 -23.27 -18.45 -9.31
N ILE A 89 -22.73 -17.47 -10.02
CA ILE A 89 -21.31 -17.43 -10.40
C ILE A 89 -20.43 -17.38 -9.16
N LEU A 90 -20.70 -16.45 -8.24
CA LEU A 90 -19.90 -16.27 -7.04
C LEU A 90 -19.90 -17.51 -6.15
N CYS A 91 -21.03 -18.22 -6.04
CA CYS A 91 -21.14 -19.45 -5.26
C CYS A 91 -20.60 -20.70 -5.98
N SER A 92 -20.16 -20.59 -7.24
CA SER A 92 -19.62 -21.74 -7.96
C SER A 92 -18.23 -22.15 -7.45
N ASP A 93 -18.02 -23.46 -7.33
CA ASP A 93 -16.73 -24.05 -6.92
C ASP A 93 -15.58 -23.71 -7.86
N LYS A 94 -15.88 -23.28 -9.09
CA LYS A 94 -14.91 -22.92 -10.12
C LYS A 94 -14.09 -21.67 -9.79
N LEU A 95 -14.57 -20.83 -8.86
CA LEU A 95 -13.90 -19.58 -8.49
C LEU A 95 -12.89 -19.71 -7.34
N GLY A 96 -12.45 -20.93 -7.03
CA GLY A 96 -11.32 -21.19 -6.16
C GLY A 96 -11.61 -21.06 -4.66
N ALA A 97 -12.88 -21.20 -4.26
CA ALA A 97 -13.18 -21.36 -2.83
C ALA A 97 -12.53 -22.69 -2.36
N PRO A 98 -11.74 -22.68 -1.27
CA PRO A 98 -11.26 -23.93 -0.70
C PRO A 98 -12.49 -24.75 -0.31
N ARG A 99 -12.61 -25.95 -0.87
CA ARG A 99 -13.67 -26.89 -0.47
C ARG A 99 -13.53 -27.06 1.04
N ARG A 100 -14.57 -26.71 1.79
CA ARG A 100 -14.64 -27.09 3.20
C ARG A 100 -14.40 -28.60 3.22
N LYS A 101 -13.40 -29.05 3.98
CA LYS A 101 -13.25 -30.47 4.21
C LYS A 101 -14.53 -30.90 4.92
N ASP A 102 -15.31 -31.76 4.28
CA ASP A 102 -16.48 -32.35 4.90
C ASP A 102 -15.98 -33.11 6.12
N THR A 103 -16.17 -32.53 7.31
CA THR A 103 -15.96 -33.25 8.54
C THR A 103 -17.07 -34.30 8.57
N ILE A 104 -16.73 -35.53 8.18
CA ILE A 104 -17.56 -36.71 8.41
C ILE A 104 -18.04 -36.59 9.84
N SER A 105 -19.35 -36.42 9.99
CA SER A 105 -20.05 -36.52 11.25
C SER A 105 -19.82 -37.93 11.77
N ASN A 106 -18.78 -38.14 12.57
CA ASN A 106 -18.64 -39.30 13.44
C ASN A 106 -19.70 -39.21 14.53
N VAL A 107 -20.97 -39.31 14.14
CA VAL A 107 -22.07 -39.62 15.04
C VAL A 107 -22.17 -41.13 15.00
N PRO A 108 -21.72 -41.88 16.02
CA PRO A 108 -21.90 -43.31 16.05
C PRO A 108 -23.40 -43.60 16.08
N MET A 109 -23.94 -44.06 14.95
CA MET A 109 -25.29 -44.58 14.87
C MET A 109 -25.30 -45.89 15.67
N ALA A 110 -25.73 -45.81 16.92
CA ALA A 110 -25.96 -46.99 17.74
C ALA A 110 -27.08 -47.81 17.07
N HIS A 111 -26.71 -48.86 16.35
CA HIS A 111 -27.66 -49.86 15.90
C HIS A 111 -28.15 -50.61 17.15
N SER A 112 -29.36 -50.29 17.60
CA SER A 112 -30.08 -51.09 18.58
C SER A 112 -30.37 -52.46 17.95
N ALA A 113 -29.63 -53.48 18.38
CA ALA A 113 -29.93 -54.87 18.05
C ALA A 113 -31.23 -55.27 18.77
N THR A 114 -32.25 -55.60 17.98
CA THR A 114 -33.43 -56.38 18.39
C THR A 114 -33.21 -57.83 18.07
#